data_AF-A0A2N9B470-F1
#
_entry.id   AF-A0A2N9B470-F1
#
_cell.length_a   1.000
_cell.length_b   1.000
_cell.length_c   1.000
_cell.angle_alpha   90.00
_cell.angle_beta   90.00
_cell.angle_gamma   90.00
#
_symmetry.space_group_name_H-M   'P 1'
#
loop_
_entity.id
_entity.type
_entity.pdbx_description
1 polymer ?
#
loop_
_entity_poly.entity_id
_entity_poly.type
_entity_poly.pdbx_seq_one_letter_code
_entity_poly.pdbx_strand_id
1 'polypeptide(L)'
;MARTAEEIPVSLTVRPSAPALAPLIGALGCAEGRFAHSAELALPTGGAQLLVNLDGDTLSSSGRRTRGAALQGPYTAPAVIDPAQQRAVVWVAFRPAGAYPFLTVPVGAVRDRLAGLDELWGTDGAVLRERLLDAMAAGGPRACLRELETVLLRRAERPLEPDPAVRRAAALLDRGTPVGEVADRLGWTSRRLARRCAEQLGLPPKRYARVRRFQRLLGRVNAGSGEPDWALLAAECGYHDQAHLIHEFRALAGITPTAYAPRSPREPNHVPLAG
;
A
#
# COMPACT_ATOMS: atom_id res chain seq x y z
N MET A 1 -19.36 16.70 33.23
CA MET A 1 -19.89 15.37 32.84
C MET A 1 -19.19 14.93 31.57
N ALA A 2 -18.13 14.14 31.71
CA ALA A 2 -17.42 13.56 30.56
C ALA A 2 -18.36 12.55 29.89
N ARG A 3 -18.78 12.83 28.65
CA ARG A 3 -19.44 11.83 27.81
C ARG A 3 -18.42 10.74 27.55
N THR A 4 -18.67 9.55 28.08
CA THR A 4 -17.99 8.31 27.70
C THR A 4 -18.03 8.24 26.18
N ALA A 5 -16.87 8.34 25.52
CA ALA A 5 -16.80 8.26 24.07
C ALA A 5 -17.20 6.84 23.67
N GLU A 6 -18.40 6.70 23.12
CA GLU A 6 -18.92 5.44 22.59
C GLU A 6 -17.92 4.91 21.54
N GLU A 7 -17.37 3.72 21.78
CA GLU A 7 -16.49 3.05 20.82
C GLU A 7 -17.30 2.73 19.57
N ILE A 8 -17.04 3.47 18.48
CA ILE A 8 -17.63 3.14 17.18
C ILE A 8 -16.80 2.00 16.60
N PRO A 9 -17.33 0.76 16.52
CA PRO A 9 -16.59 -0.35 15.94
C PRO A 9 -16.25 -0.02 14.49
N VAL A 10 -15.05 -0.40 14.06
CA VAL A 10 -14.60 -0.16 12.69
C VAL A 10 -15.46 -1.00 11.73
N SER A 11 -16.33 -0.33 10.98
CA SER A 11 -17.04 -0.88 9.84
C SER A 11 -16.14 -0.84 8.62
N LEU A 12 -16.01 -1.98 7.94
CA LEU A 12 -15.20 -2.11 6.74
C LEU A 12 -16.06 -2.63 5.58
N THR A 13 -16.20 -1.81 4.54
CA THR A 13 -16.81 -2.20 3.27
C THR A 13 -15.73 -2.40 2.23
N VAL A 14 -15.41 -3.66 1.88
CA VAL A 14 -14.50 -4.01 0.77
C VAL A 14 -15.31 -4.61 -0.37
N ARG A 15 -14.95 -4.29 -1.61
CA ARG A 15 -15.56 -4.92 -2.80
C ARG A 15 -14.51 -5.22 -3.87
N PRO A 16 -14.80 -6.18 -4.78
CA PRO A 16 -14.06 -6.29 -6.03
C PRO A 16 -14.21 -5.01 -6.85
N SER A 17 -13.15 -4.63 -7.56
CA SER A 17 -13.18 -3.53 -8.52
C SER A 17 -13.98 -3.91 -9.77
N ALA A 18 -14.40 -2.91 -10.54
CA ALA A 18 -14.94 -3.06 -11.87
C ALA A 18 -13.98 -3.90 -12.74
N PRO A 19 -14.50 -4.70 -13.68
CA PRO A 19 -13.67 -5.59 -14.51
C PRO A 19 -12.51 -4.87 -15.20
N ALA A 20 -12.72 -3.65 -15.69
CA ALA A 20 -11.68 -2.84 -16.34
C ALA A 20 -10.55 -2.39 -15.40
N LEU A 21 -10.79 -2.33 -14.09
CA LEU A 21 -9.79 -1.96 -13.08
C LEU A 21 -9.17 -3.17 -12.38
N ALA A 22 -9.73 -4.37 -12.55
CA ALA A 22 -9.27 -5.59 -11.89
C ALA A 22 -7.78 -5.93 -12.13
N PRO A 23 -7.18 -5.67 -13.32
CA PRO A 23 -5.75 -5.86 -13.51
C PRO A 23 -4.88 -4.95 -12.65
N LEU A 24 -5.42 -3.80 -12.23
CA LEU A 24 -4.69 -2.71 -11.57
C LEU A 24 -4.96 -2.64 -10.06
N ILE A 25 -6.16 -3.00 -9.62
CA ILE A 25 -6.60 -2.85 -8.24
C ILE A 25 -6.64 -4.22 -7.57
N GLY A 26 -5.89 -4.36 -6.48
CA GLY A 26 -5.88 -5.57 -5.66
C GLY A 26 -7.07 -5.59 -4.70
N ALA A 27 -7.38 -4.44 -4.12
CA ALA A 27 -8.55 -4.21 -3.29
C ALA A 27 -8.93 -2.73 -3.27
N LEU A 28 -10.21 -2.45 -3.08
CA LEU A 28 -10.73 -1.13 -2.75
C LEU A 28 -11.74 -1.25 -1.61
N GLY A 29 -11.80 -0.25 -0.75
CA GLY A 29 -12.72 -0.25 0.35
C GLY A 29 -12.92 1.09 1.02
N CYS A 30 -13.89 1.10 1.92
CA CYS A 30 -14.20 2.20 2.81
C CYS A 30 -14.18 1.67 4.24
N ALA A 31 -13.44 2.35 5.12
CA ALA A 31 -13.41 2.08 6.54
C ALA A 31 -14.03 3.27 7.28
N GLU A 32 -14.92 3.00 8.22
CA GLU A 32 -15.57 3.99 9.09
C GLU A 32 -15.48 3.51 10.54
N GLY A 33 -15.05 4.36 11.47
CA GLY A 33 -15.01 4.05 12.90
C GLY A 33 -13.83 4.68 13.63
N ARG A 34 -13.60 4.26 14.87
CA ARG A 34 -12.46 4.72 15.67
C ARG A 34 -11.47 3.58 15.86
N PHE A 35 -10.22 3.85 15.52
CA PHE A 35 -9.11 3.01 15.94
C PHE A 35 -8.69 3.41 17.36
N ALA A 36 -8.42 2.42 18.22
CA ALA A 36 -8.17 2.62 19.64
C ALA A 36 -6.83 3.32 19.96
N HIS A 37 -5.92 3.40 18.98
CA HIS A 37 -4.57 3.96 19.12
C HIS A 37 -4.34 5.15 18.19
N SER A 38 -3.50 6.08 18.66
CA SER A 38 -3.14 7.32 17.95
C SER A 38 -1.88 7.20 17.09
N ALA A 39 -1.21 6.06 17.09
CA ALA A 39 0.00 5.82 16.29
C ALA A 39 0.13 4.35 15.88
N GLU A 40 0.46 4.14 14.61
CA GLU A 40 0.63 2.81 14.02
C GLU A 40 1.69 2.84 12.92
N LEU A 41 2.43 1.74 12.76
CA LEU A 41 3.32 1.52 11.64
C LEU A 41 2.56 0.88 10.49
N ALA A 42 2.51 1.59 9.37
CA ALA A 42 2.15 1.05 8.07
C ALA A 42 3.41 0.44 7.41
N LEU A 43 3.42 -0.88 7.27
CA LEU A 43 4.56 -1.63 6.73
C LEU A 43 4.60 -1.60 5.20
N PRO A 44 5.79 -1.62 4.58
CA PRO A 44 5.94 -1.53 3.14
C PRO A 44 5.44 -2.78 2.42
N THR A 45 4.47 -2.62 1.52
CA THR A 45 3.89 -3.72 0.72
C THR A 45 4.54 -3.87 -0.66
N GLY A 46 5.23 -2.83 -1.12
CA GLY A 46 5.84 -2.74 -2.45
C GLY A 46 4.89 -2.23 -3.54
N GLY A 47 3.62 -1.97 -3.19
CA GLY A 47 2.64 -1.30 -4.04
C GLY A 47 2.35 0.12 -3.57
N ALA A 48 1.76 0.93 -4.46
CA ALA A 48 1.20 2.22 -4.11
C ALA A 48 -0.24 2.06 -3.60
N GLN A 49 -0.71 3.04 -2.83
CA GLN A 49 -2.08 3.09 -2.32
C GLN A 49 -2.66 4.49 -2.54
N LEU A 50 -3.92 4.58 -2.96
CA LEU A 50 -4.67 5.84 -2.95
C LEU A 50 -5.51 5.88 -1.67
N LEU A 51 -5.53 7.02 -0.99
CA LEU A 51 -6.32 7.24 0.21
C LEU A 51 -7.09 8.55 0.09
N VAL A 52 -8.35 8.55 0.53
CA VAL A 52 -9.19 9.74 0.68
C VAL A 52 -9.79 9.75 2.08
N ASN A 53 -9.48 10.79 2.85
CA ASN A 53 -10.07 11.05 4.15
C ASN A 53 -11.42 11.75 3.99
N LEU A 54 -12.48 11.13 4.48
CA LEU A 54 -13.84 11.67 4.48
C LEU A 54 -14.21 12.31 5.83
N ASP A 55 -13.43 12.12 6.89
CA ASP A 55 -13.68 12.76 8.20
C ASP A 55 -13.03 14.15 8.26
N GLY A 56 -11.76 14.24 7.88
CA GLY A 56 -10.99 15.49 7.86
C GLY A 56 -10.53 15.90 6.47
N ASP A 57 -10.07 17.15 6.34
CA ASP A 57 -9.62 17.74 5.08
C ASP A 57 -8.14 17.44 4.78
N THR A 58 -7.48 16.64 5.61
CA THR A 58 -6.04 16.35 5.51
C THR A 58 -5.72 14.88 5.75
N LEU A 59 -4.63 14.43 5.15
CA LEU A 59 -3.98 13.15 5.44
C LEU A 59 -2.57 13.42 5.96
N SER A 60 -2.11 12.60 6.92
CA SER A 60 -0.72 12.65 7.37
C SER A 60 -0.08 11.28 7.49
N SER A 61 1.21 11.22 7.17
CA SER A 61 2.05 10.04 7.31
C SER A 61 3.50 10.46 7.56
N SER A 62 4.12 9.91 8.60
CA SER A 62 5.51 10.17 9.01
C SER A 62 5.82 11.67 9.12
N GLY A 63 4.93 12.42 9.77
CA GLY A 63 5.06 13.87 9.98
C GLY A 63 4.80 14.74 8.74
N ARG A 64 4.58 14.15 7.56
CA ARG A 64 4.18 14.87 6.34
C ARG A 64 2.66 14.96 6.26
N ARG A 65 2.15 16.12 5.85
CA ARG A 65 0.71 16.38 5.70
C ARG A 65 0.41 16.81 4.28
N THR A 66 -0.76 16.40 3.78
CA THR A 66 -1.34 16.82 2.50
C THR A 66 -2.85 17.00 2.66
N ARG A 67 -3.53 17.48 1.60
CA ARG A 67 -5.00 17.53 1.54
C ARG A 67 -5.61 16.13 1.67
N GLY A 68 -6.92 16.07 1.93
CA GLY A 68 -7.65 14.85 2.25
C GLY A 68 -7.74 13.81 1.14
N ALA A 69 -7.00 13.94 0.05
CA ALA A 69 -6.89 12.95 -1.02
C ALA A 69 -5.42 12.83 -1.45
N ALA A 70 -4.85 11.62 -1.38
CA ALA A 70 -3.43 11.40 -1.59
C ALA A 70 -3.12 10.04 -2.24
N LEU A 71 -1.98 9.98 -2.93
CA LEU A 71 -1.31 8.75 -3.30
C LEU A 71 -0.11 8.52 -2.37
N GLN A 72 -0.15 7.43 -1.63
CA GLN A 72 1.02 6.88 -0.96
C GLN A 72 1.79 6.03 -1.97
N GLY A 73 3.01 6.45 -2.32
CA GLY A 73 3.85 5.66 -3.20
C GLY A 73 4.37 4.38 -2.52
N PRO A 74 5.08 3.52 -3.27
CA PRO A 74 5.66 2.32 -2.68
C PRO A 74 6.75 2.71 -1.68
N TYR A 75 6.57 2.29 -0.42
CA TYR A 75 7.52 2.58 0.64
C TYR A 75 8.58 1.49 0.76
N THR A 76 9.75 1.89 1.24
CA THR A 76 10.92 1.02 1.48
C THR A 76 11.34 0.99 2.95
N ALA A 77 10.54 1.61 3.81
CA ALA A 77 10.65 1.71 5.26
C ALA A 77 9.22 1.78 5.83
N PRO A 78 8.99 1.53 7.13
CA PRO A 78 7.66 1.71 7.70
C PRO A 78 7.29 3.20 7.69
N ALA A 79 6.01 3.48 7.76
CA ALA A 79 5.53 4.82 7.96
C ALA A 79 4.64 4.92 9.18
N VAL A 80 4.82 5.98 9.97
CA VAL A 80 3.95 6.25 11.11
C VAL A 80 2.67 6.90 10.59
N ILE A 81 1.53 6.28 10.86
CA ILE A 81 0.20 6.84 10.59
C ILE A 81 -0.49 7.13 11.92
N ASP A 82 -1.43 8.07 11.90
CA ASP A 82 -2.33 8.34 13.01
C ASP A 82 -3.74 7.87 12.60
N PRO A 83 -4.14 6.66 13.02
CA PRO A 83 -5.46 6.13 12.69
C PRO A 83 -6.60 6.97 13.26
N ALA A 84 -6.38 7.74 14.34
CA ALA A 84 -7.41 8.59 14.92
C ALA A 84 -7.80 9.77 14.01
N GLN A 85 -6.95 10.13 13.04
CA GLN A 85 -7.23 11.11 11.96
C GLN A 85 -7.87 10.47 10.72
N GLN A 86 -8.08 9.16 10.73
CA GLN A 86 -8.55 8.35 9.60
C GLN A 86 -9.87 7.63 9.93
N ARG A 87 -10.80 8.35 10.57
CA ARG A 87 -12.06 7.77 11.05
C ARG A 87 -13.02 7.38 9.94
N ALA A 88 -12.89 7.99 8.77
CA ALA A 88 -13.60 7.61 7.56
C ALA A 88 -12.63 7.72 6.39
N VAL A 89 -12.18 6.58 5.86
CA VAL A 89 -11.19 6.55 4.77
C VAL A 89 -11.65 5.62 3.66
N VAL A 90 -11.62 6.15 2.44
CA VAL A 90 -11.70 5.36 1.21
C VAL A 90 -10.30 5.09 0.71
N TRP A 91 -10.03 3.86 0.29
CA TRP A 91 -8.71 3.47 -0.15
C TRP A 91 -8.72 2.54 -1.36
N VAL A 92 -7.62 2.56 -2.10
CA VAL A 92 -7.30 1.62 -3.18
C VAL A 92 -5.90 1.07 -2.92
N ALA A 93 -5.78 -0.25 -2.81
CA ALA A 93 -4.51 -0.94 -2.87
C ALA A 93 -4.26 -1.37 -4.32
N PHE A 94 -3.28 -0.74 -4.96
CA PHE A 94 -2.92 -1.11 -6.32
C PHE A 94 -2.11 -2.41 -6.34
N ARG A 95 -2.35 -3.23 -7.35
CA ARG A 95 -1.47 -4.32 -7.76
C ARG A 95 -0.09 -3.75 -8.16
N PRO A 96 0.97 -4.57 -8.25
CA PRO A 96 2.23 -4.12 -8.83
C PRO A 96 2.00 -3.46 -10.21
N ALA A 97 2.57 -2.26 -10.39
CA ALA A 97 2.34 -1.38 -11.54
C ALA A 97 0.90 -0.85 -11.75
N GLY A 98 -0.03 -1.15 -10.85
CA GLY A 98 -1.44 -0.77 -10.96
C GLY A 98 -1.71 0.73 -10.85
N ALA A 99 -0.84 1.49 -10.18
CA ALA A 99 -0.96 2.95 -10.08
C ALA A 99 -0.46 3.69 -11.34
N TYR A 100 0.36 3.02 -12.16
CA TYR A 100 1.04 3.64 -13.29
C TYR A 100 0.08 4.29 -14.31
N PRO A 101 -1.11 3.73 -14.63
CA PRO A 101 -2.04 4.38 -15.55
C PRO A 101 -2.63 5.70 -15.06
N PHE A 102 -2.60 5.97 -13.76
CA PHE A 102 -3.23 7.15 -13.16
C PHE A 102 -2.23 8.29 -12.88
N LEU A 103 -1.00 8.19 -13.39
CA LEU A 103 0.07 9.16 -13.14
C LEU A 103 0.69 9.64 -14.45
N THR A 104 0.90 10.96 -14.54
CA THR A 104 1.67 11.59 -15.61
C THR A 104 3.18 11.38 -15.42
N VAL A 105 3.62 11.24 -14.17
CA VAL A 105 5.00 10.94 -13.78
C VAL A 105 5.25 9.45 -13.60
N PRO A 106 6.51 8.99 -13.62
CA PRO A 106 6.85 7.63 -13.18
C PRO A 106 6.40 7.39 -11.73
N VAL A 107 5.97 6.17 -11.38
CA VAL A 107 5.59 5.82 -9.99
C VAL A 107 6.77 6.03 -9.04
N GLY A 108 8.01 5.93 -9.53
CA GLY A 108 9.22 6.20 -8.75
C GLY A 108 9.34 7.64 -8.25
N ALA A 109 8.62 8.59 -8.83
CA ALA A 109 8.60 10.00 -8.39
C ALA A 109 7.82 10.21 -7.07
N VAL A 110 6.94 9.26 -6.72
CA VAL A 110 6.17 9.26 -5.46
C VAL A 110 6.69 8.21 -4.46
N ARG A 111 7.79 7.51 -4.76
CA ARG A 111 8.42 6.55 -3.84
C ARG A 111 8.73 7.22 -2.51
N ASP A 112 8.42 6.52 -1.41
CA ASP A 112 8.62 7.01 -0.03
C ASP A 112 7.95 8.38 0.25
N ARG A 113 6.88 8.73 -0.50
CA ARG A 113 6.09 9.96 -0.32
C ARG A 113 4.59 9.69 -0.18
N LEU A 114 3.95 10.53 0.62
CA LEU A 114 2.51 10.80 0.58
C LEU A 114 2.30 12.04 -0.30
N ALA A 115 1.92 11.83 -1.56
CA ALA A 115 1.74 12.91 -2.54
C ALA A 115 0.26 13.30 -2.64
N GLY A 116 -0.06 14.58 -2.56
CA GLY A 116 -1.44 15.07 -2.71
C GLY A 116 -1.97 14.78 -4.12
N LEU A 117 -3.24 14.41 -4.22
CA LEU A 117 -3.85 14.22 -5.55
C LEU A 117 -4.07 15.54 -6.27
N ASP A 118 -4.14 16.67 -5.57
CA ASP A 118 -4.08 18.00 -6.17
C ASP A 118 -2.74 18.27 -6.88
N GLU A 119 -1.62 17.81 -6.32
CA GLU A 119 -0.30 17.86 -6.97
C GLU A 119 -0.25 16.96 -8.22
N LEU A 120 -0.84 15.75 -8.15
CA LEU A 120 -0.70 14.73 -9.19
C LEU A 120 -1.75 14.83 -10.32
N TRP A 121 -2.98 15.23 -9.97
CA TRP A 121 -4.15 15.24 -10.85
C TRP A 121 -4.75 16.64 -11.02
N GLY A 122 -4.13 17.68 -10.45
CA GLY A 122 -4.60 19.06 -10.56
C GLY A 122 -6.00 19.22 -9.98
N THR A 123 -6.86 19.93 -10.69
CA THR A 123 -8.24 20.23 -10.28
C THR A 123 -9.04 18.96 -9.96
N ASP A 124 -8.91 17.90 -10.75
CA ASP A 124 -9.64 16.65 -10.53
C ASP A 124 -9.26 15.99 -9.20
N GLY A 125 -7.97 16.07 -8.82
CA GLY A 125 -7.52 15.59 -7.52
C GLY A 125 -7.97 16.48 -6.37
N ALA A 126 -8.01 17.80 -6.58
CA ALA A 126 -8.46 18.76 -5.58
C ALA A 126 -9.95 18.60 -5.22
N VAL A 127 -10.80 18.16 -6.16
CA VAL A 127 -12.25 17.97 -5.95
C VAL A 127 -12.66 16.53 -5.65
N LEU A 128 -11.72 15.57 -5.71
CA LEU A 128 -12.05 14.15 -5.52
C LEU A 128 -12.75 13.91 -4.17
N ARG A 129 -12.22 14.49 -3.10
CA ARG A 129 -12.76 14.32 -1.76
C ARG A 129 -14.22 14.74 -1.68
N GLU A 130 -14.55 15.94 -2.18
CA GLU A 130 -15.92 16.46 -2.15
C GLU A 130 -16.87 15.58 -2.96
N ARG A 131 -16.45 15.11 -4.15
CA ARG A 131 -17.25 14.15 -4.93
C ARG A 131 -17.54 12.86 -4.17
N LEU A 132 -16.55 12.36 -3.42
CA LEU A 132 -16.72 11.14 -2.62
C LEU A 132 -17.60 11.38 -1.39
N LEU A 133 -17.57 12.58 -0.79
CA LEU A 133 -18.48 12.98 0.29
C LEU A 133 -19.92 13.07 -0.20
N ASP A 134 -20.16 13.71 -1.35
CA ASP A 134 -21.48 13.79 -1.96
C ASP A 134 -22.03 12.39 -2.26
N ALA A 135 -21.21 11.51 -2.83
CA ALA A 135 -21.58 10.13 -3.10
C ALA A 135 -21.85 9.32 -1.82
N MET A 136 -21.06 9.55 -0.75
CA MET A 136 -21.27 8.96 0.57
C MET A 136 -22.61 9.40 1.16
N ALA A 137 -22.93 10.69 1.12
CA ALA A 137 -24.19 11.23 1.63
C ALA A 137 -25.40 10.71 0.83
N ALA A 138 -25.27 10.59 -0.49
CA ALA A 138 -26.36 10.17 -1.37
C ALA A 138 -26.67 8.67 -1.32
N GLY A 139 -25.68 7.81 -1.03
CA GLY A 139 -25.88 6.36 -1.14
C GLY A 139 -24.90 5.49 -0.35
N GLY A 140 -24.23 6.05 0.64
CA GLY A 140 -23.34 5.36 1.57
C GLY A 140 -22.05 4.81 0.91
N PRO A 141 -21.34 3.90 1.61
CA PRO A 141 -20.02 3.43 1.19
C PRO A 141 -20.00 2.82 -0.22
N ARG A 142 -21.07 2.12 -0.61
CA ARG A 142 -21.14 1.51 -1.95
C ARG A 142 -21.24 2.55 -3.07
N ALA A 143 -21.95 3.66 -2.85
CA ALA A 143 -22.03 4.76 -3.82
C ALA A 143 -20.70 5.49 -3.92
N CYS A 144 -20.07 5.78 -2.78
CA CYS A 144 -18.73 6.36 -2.70
C CYS A 144 -17.69 5.53 -3.48
N LEU A 145 -17.66 4.21 -3.29
CA LEU A 145 -16.73 3.33 -4.02
C LEU A 145 -17.00 3.31 -5.53
N ARG A 146 -18.27 3.34 -5.97
CA ARG A 146 -18.61 3.43 -7.40
C ARG A 146 -18.15 4.76 -8.01
N GLU A 147 -18.29 5.87 -7.29
CA GLU A 147 -17.83 7.17 -7.78
C GLU A 147 -16.31 7.18 -7.93
N LEU A 148 -15.57 6.64 -6.94
CA LEU A 148 -14.13 6.50 -7.03
C LEU A 148 -13.70 5.68 -8.25
N GLU A 149 -14.33 4.54 -8.51
CA GLU A 149 -14.07 3.74 -9.71
C GLU A 149 -14.33 4.53 -10.99
N THR A 150 -15.42 5.30 -11.02
CA THR A 150 -15.77 6.15 -12.17
C THR A 150 -14.72 7.24 -12.40
N VAL A 151 -14.23 7.87 -11.33
CA VAL A 151 -13.10 8.82 -11.42
C VAL A 151 -11.86 8.12 -11.95
N LEU A 152 -11.48 6.95 -11.44
CA LEU A 152 -10.30 6.22 -11.89
C LEU A 152 -10.39 5.85 -13.38
N LEU A 153 -11.55 5.36 -13.84
CA LEU A 153 -11.78 5.03 -15.24
C LEU A 153 -11.62 6.26 -16.16
N ARG A 154 -12.13 7.43 -15.74
CA ARG A 154 -11.96 8.68 -16.49
C ARG A 154 -10.54 9.23 -16.42
N ARG A 155 -9.85 9.04 -15.30
CA ARG A 155 -8.53 9.60 -15.02
C ARG A 155 -7.40 8.92 -15.79
N ALA A 156 -7.58 7.68 -16.22
CA ALA A 156 -6.52 6.88 -16.82
C ALA A 156 -5.84 7.60 -18.00
N GLU A 157 -4.56 7.92 -17.84
CA GLU A 157 -3.69 8.57 -18.85
C GLU A 157 -3.10 7.55 -19.84
N ARG A 158 -3.18 6.28 -19.46
CA ARG A 158 -2.53 5.16 -20.16
C ARG A 158 -3.52 3.99 -20.20
N PRO A 159 -3.28 2.99 -21.06
CA PRO A 159 -4.07 1.77 -21.04
C PRO A 159 -4.18 1.18 -19.63
N LEU A 160 -5.36 0.65 -19.30
CA LEU A 160 -5.65 0.04 -18.00
C LEU A 160 -5.00 -1.35 -17.82
N GLU A 161 -3.90 -1.59 -18.53
CA GLU A 161 -3.11 -2.80 -18.50
C GLU A 161 -1.64 -2.44 -18.27
N PRO A 162 -1.01 -2.93 -17.19
CA PRO A 162 0.42 -2.73 -17.00
C PRO A 162 1.22 -3.42 -18.10
N ASP A 163 2.44 -2.94 -18.39
CA ASP A 163 3.34 -3.59 -19.33
C ASP A 163 3.48 -5.09 -18.97
N PRO A 164 3.12 -6.02 -19.87
CA PRO A 164 3.14 -7.44 -19.57
C PRO A 164 4.51 -7.95 -19.11
N ALA A 165 5.60 -7.35 -19.60
CA ALA A 165 6.95 -7.71 -19.20
C ALA A 165 7.27 -7.20 -17.79
N VAL A 166 6.80 -6.00 -17.41
CA VAL A 166 6.93 -5.51 -16.02
C VAL A 166 6.09 -6.36 -15.07
N ARG A 167 4.86 -6.72 -15.46
CA ARG A 167 4.00 -7.61 -14.68
C ARG A 167 4.67 -8.97 -14.46
N ARG A 168 5.29 -9.53 -15.51
CA ARG A 168 6.08 -10.77 -15.42
C ARG A 168 7.31 -10.60 -14.53
N ALA A 169 8.03 -9.47 -14.62
CA ALA A 169 9.15 -9.16 -13.75
C ALA A 169 8.72 -9.14 -12.28
N ALA A 170 7.66 -8.40 -11.95
CA ALA A 170 7.11 -8.33 -10.60
C ALA A 170 6.70 -9.71 -10.08
N ALA A 171 6.02 -10.53 -10.91
CA ALA A 171 5.62 -11.88 -10.52
C ALA A 171 6.83 -12.81 -10.22
N LEU A 172 7.93 -12.68 -10.96
CA LEU A 172 9.16 -13.45 -10.69
C LEU A 172 9.85 -12.97 -9.40
N LEU A 173 9.97 -11.65 -9.21
CA LEU A 173 10.57 -11.07 -8.00
C LEU A 173 9.73 -11.38 -6.74
N ASP A 174 8.40 -11.40 -6.87
CA ASP A 174 7.45 -11.82 -5.83
C ASP A 174 7.66 -13.26 -5.39
N ARG A 175 8.14 -14.13 -6.30
CA ARG A 175 8.50 -15.53 -6.00
C ARG A 175 9.94 -15.68 -5.50
N GLY A 176 10.71 -14.60 -5.43
CA GLY A 176 12.10 -14.62 -4.97
C GLY A 176 13.13 -14.94 -6.04
N THR A 177 12.76 -14.91 -7.33
CA THR A 177 13.73 -15.09 -8.42
C THR A 177 14.80 -13.99 -8.37
N PRO A 178 16.11 -14.34 -8.45
CA PRO A 178 17.20 -13.37 -8.48
C PRO A 178 17.04 -12.34 -9.61
N VAL A 179 17.39 -11.09 -9.33
CA VAL A 179 17.20 -9.97 -10.29
C VAL A 179 17.92 -10.20 -11.62
N GLY A 180 19.10 -10.83 -11.62
CA GLY A 180 19.83 -11.18 -12.84
C GLY A 180 19.04 -12.15 -13.71
N GLU A 181 18.57 -13.24 -13.11
CA GLU A 181 17.75 -14.25 -13.79
C GLU A 181 16.42 -13.67 -14.31
N VAL A 182 15.81 -12.73 -13.59
CA VAL A 182 14.63 -12.01 -14.10
C VAL A 182 14.96 -11.21 -15.36
N ALA A 183 16.13 -10.56 -15.40
CA ALA A 183 16.58 -9.82 -16.58
C ALA A 183 16.81 -10.76 -17.78
N ASP A 184 17.47 -11.89 -17.54
CA ASP A 184 17.77 -12.91 -18.56
C ASP A 184 16.48 -13.50 -19.14
N ARG A 185 15.54 -13.90 -18.28
CA ARG A 185 14.22 -14.46 -18.69
C ARG A 185 13.37 -13.48 -19.50
N LEU A 186 13.62 -12.18 -19.38
CA LEU A 186 12.92 -11.12 -20.13
C LEU A 186 13.72 -10.63 -21.35
N GLY A 187 14.94 -11.13 -21.57
CA GLY A 187 15.84 -10.63 -22.61
C GLY A 187 16.23 -9.16 -22.39
N TRP A 188 16.30 -8.72 -21.12
CA TRP A 188 16.57 -7.32 -20.76
C TRP A 188 17.96 -7.19 -20.14
N THR A 189 18.61 -6.06 -20.42
CA THR A 189 19.77 -5.65 -19.62
C THR A 189 19.35 -5.28 -18.21
N SER A 190 20.25 -5.40 -17.23
CA SER A 190 19.99 -4.99 -15.85
C SER A 190 19.57 -3.52 -15.77
N ARG A 191 20.13 -2.66 -16.64
CA ARG A 191 19.77 -1.23 -16.73
C ARG A 191 18.33 -1.04 -17.22
N ARG A 192 17.89 -1.79 -18.24
CA ARG A 192 16.52 -1.74 -18.75
C ARG A 192 15.53 -2.22 -17.68
N LEU A 193 15.82 -3.34 -17.03
CA LEU A 193 14.99 -3.86 -15.94
C LEU A 193 14.89 -2.85 -14.79
N ALA A 194 16.03 -2.26 -14.38
CA ALA A 194 16.06 -1.25 -13.33
C ALA A 194 15.18 -0.05 -13.65
N ARG A 195 15.31 0.49 -14.87
CA ARG A 195 14.52 1.63 -15.34
C ARG A 195 13.03 1.30 -15.39
N ARG A 196 12.64 0.17 -16.00
CA ARG A 196 11.23 -0.22 -16.15
C ARG A 196 10.54 -0.50 -14.82
N CYS A 197 11.22 -1.18 -13.89
CA CYS A 197 10.69 -1.40 -12.56
C CYS A 197 10.56 -0.09 -11.78
N ALA A 198 11.58 0.79 -11.80
CA ALA A 198 11.47 2.08 -11.13
C ALA A 198 10.36 2.96 -11.73
N GLU A 199 10.13 2.86 -13.04
CA GLU A 199 9.12 3.63 -13.76
C GLU A 199 7.69 3.19 -13.39
N GLN A 200 7.42 1.89 -13.42
CA GLN A 200 6.05 1.36 -13.28
C GLN A 200 5.76 0.78 -11.90
N LEU A 201 6.71 0.08 -11.27
CA LEU A 201 6.56 -0.43 -9.89
C LEU A 201 6.89 0.64 -8.85
N GLY A 202 7.60 1.69 -9.24
CA GLY A 202 8.12 2.73 -8.36
C GLY A 202 9.40 2.37 -7.59
N LEU A 203 9.78 1.09 -7.62
CA LEU A 203 10.97 0.57 -6.96
C LEU A 203 11.92 -0.07 -7.97
N PRO A 204 13.24 0.18 -7.86
CA PRO A 204 14.23 -0.63 -8.55
C PRO A 204 14.10 -2.12 -8.16
N PRO A 205 14.47 -3.07 -9.04
CA PRO A 205 14.20 -4.50 -8.88
C PRO A 205 14.72 -5.08 -7.56
N LYS A 206 15.92 -4.70 -7.13
CA LYS A 206 16.48 -5.15 -5.85
C LYS A 206 15.68 -4.65 -4.64
N ARG A 207 15.23 -3.39 -4.67
CA ARG A 207 14.41 -2.82 -3.59
C ARG A 207 13.01 -3.43 -3.58
N TYR A 208 12.41 -3.63 -4.76
CA TYR A 208 11.15 -4.33 -4.89
C TYR A 208 11.26 -5.76 -4.32
N ALA A 209 12.21 -6.56 -4.80
CA ALA A 209 12.44 -7.93 -4.31
C ALA A 209 12.66 -7.99 -2.80
N ARG A 210 13.39 -7.02 -2.23
CA ARG A 210 13.61 -6.89 -0.78
C ARG A 210 12.28 -6.73 -0.02
N VAL A 211 11.43 -5.80 -0.44
CA VAL A 211 10.11 -5.57 0.17
C VAL A 211 9.20 -6.79 0.00
N ARG A 212 9.21 -7.43 -1.18
CA ARG A 212 8.37 -8.61 -1.43
C ARG A 212 8.84 -9.84 -0.67
N ARG A 213 10.15 -9.99 -0.44
CA ARG A 213 10.70 -10.99 0.48
C ARG A 213 10.20 -10.78 1.90
N PHE A 214 10.19 -9.55 2.38
CA PHE A 214 9.63 -9.20 3.68
C PHE A 214 8.13 -9.50 3.78
N GLN A 215 7.35 -9.17 2.74
CA GLN A 215 5.92 -9.51 2.69
C GLN A 215 5.67 -11.02 2.71
N ARG A 216 6.52 -11.82 2.05
CA ARG A 216 6.44 -13.30 2.16
C ARG A 216 6.72 -13.78 3.58
N LEU A 217 7.73 -13.21 4.24
CA LEU A 217 8.04 -13.51 5.64
C LEU A 217 6.84 -13.23 6.54
N LEU A 218 6.23 -12.03 6.44
CA LEU A 218 5.04 -11.71 7.21
C LEU A 218 3.89 -12.69 6.91
N GLY A 219 3.68 -13.04 5.64
CA GLY A 219 2.68 -14.04 5.26
C GLY A 219 2.86 -15.39 5.99
N ARG A 220 4.10 -15.87 6.14
CA ARG A 220 4.39 -17.10 6.88
C ARG A 220 4.21 -16.94 8.39
N VAL A 221 4.70 -15.84 8.96
CA VAL A 221 4.56 -15.52 10.39
C VAL A 221 3.09 -15.50 10.82
N ASN A 222 2.23 -14.85 10.04
CA ASN A 222 0.80 -14.70 10.38
C ASN A 222 -0.05 -15.92 10.02
N ALA A 223 0.48 -16.87 9.24
CA ALA A 223 -0.20 -18.13 8.93
C ALA A 223 0.05 -19.22 9.99
N GLY A 224 1.11 -19.07 10.80
CA GLY A 224 1.43 -19.99 11.89
C GLY A 224 0.52 -19.79 13.11
N SER A 225 0.34 -20.87 13.89
CA SER A 225 -0.46 -20.87 15.12
C SER A 225 0.37 -20.77 16.41
N GLY A 226 1.70 -20.61 16.30
CA GLY A 226 2.62 -20.61 17.43
C GLY A 226 3.79 -19.64 17.25
N GLU A 227 4.76 -19.69 18.16
CA GLU A 227 5.94 -18.84 18.11
C GLU A 227 6.76 -19.11 16.83
N PRO A 228 7.13 -18.08 16.06
CA PRO A 228 7.86 -18.28 14.81
C PRO A 228 9.28 -18.83 15.04
N ASP A 229 9.63 -19.92 14.36
CA ASP A 229 11.03 -20.32 14.19
C ASP A 229 11.71 -19.37 13.20
N TRP A 230 12.36 -18.33 13.73
CA TRP A 230 13.03 -17.31 12.92
C TRP A 230 14.19 -17.84 12.08
N ALA A 231 14.87 -18.91 12.51
CA ALA A 231 15.98 -19.49 11.76
C ALA A 231 15.45 -20.27 10.55
N LEU A 232 14.40 -21.07 10.74
CA LEU A 232 13.72 -21.75 9.64
C LEU A 232 13.13 -20.75 8.65
N LEU A 233 12.39 -19.75 9.15
CA LEU A 233 11.79 -18.70 8.30
C LEU A 233 12.85 -17.90 7.53
N ALA A 234 14.03 -17.68 8.12
CA ALA A 234 15.14 -17.04 7.42
C ALA A 234 15.55 -17.86 6.18
N ALA A 235 15.80 -19.16 6.35
CA ALA A 235 16.17 -20.05 5.25
C ALA A 235 15.06 -20.13 4.18
N GLU A 236 13.82 -20.33 4.60
CA GLU A 236 12.68 -20.50 3.69
C GLU A 236 12.32 -19.23 2.89
N CYS A 237 12.57 -18.05 3.46
CA CYS A 237 12.28 -16.77 2.80
C CYS A 237 13.46 -16.23 1.98
N GLY A 238 14.61 -16.90 1.99
CA GLY A 238 15.80 -16.47 1.26
C GLY A 238 16.57 -15.35 1.97
N TYR A 239 16.65 -15.40 3.29
CA TYR A 239 17.66 -14.71 4.08
C TYR A 239 18.90 -15.59 4.23
N HIS A 240 20.03 -14.97 4.52
CA HIS A 240 21.29 -15.71 4.67
C HIS A 240 21.31 -16.52 5.97
N ASP A 241 20.83 -15.88 7.04
CA ASP A 241 20.73 -16.41 8.40
C ASP A 241 19.69 -15.58 9.17
N GLN A 242 19.47 -15.95 10.43
CA GLN A 242 18.54 -15.25 11.33
C GLN A 242 18.98 -13.80 11.62
N ALA A 243 20.28 -13.51 11.72
CA ALA A 243 20.77 -12.17 11.98
C ALA A 243 20.46 -11.22 10.82
N HIS A 244 20.68 -11.65 9.59
CA HIS A 244 20.28 -10.94 8.36
C HIS A 244 18.77 -10.71 8.33
N LEU A 245 17.94 -11.72 8.67
CA LEU A 245 16.49 -11.53 8.78
C LEU A 245 16.15 -10.44 9.78
N ILE A 246 16.72 -10.49 10.99
CA ILE A 246 16.41 -9.51 12.05
C ILE A 246 16.81 -8.10 11.62
N HIS A 247 17.98 -7.92 10.99
CA HIS A 247 18.43 -6.63 10.47
C HIS A 247 17.49 -6.07 9.41
N GLU A 248 17.06 -6.90 8.46
CA GLU A 248 16.11 -6.52 7.41
C GLU A 248 14.73 -6.19 7.98
N PHE A 249 14.26 -6.98 8.94
CA PHE A 249 13.00 -6.76 9.63
C PHE A 249 12.99 -5.39 10.30
N ARG A 250 14.03 -5.05 11.06
CA ARG A 250 14.17 -3.73 11.69
C ARG A 250 14.17 -2.60 10.66
N ALA A 251 14.87 -2.78 9.54
CA ALA A 251 14.93 -1.75 8.50
C ALA A 251 13.57 -1.51 7.81
N LEU A 252 12.75 -2.56 7.63
CA LEU A 252 11.48 -2.49 6.90
C LEU A 252 10.27 -2.29 7.81
N ALA A 253 10.36 -2.68 9.09
CA ALA A 253 9.28 -2.55 10.06
C ALA A 253 9.55 -1.49 11.13
N GLY A 254 10.79 -1.06 11.33
CA GLY A 254 11.15 -0.12 12.41
C GLY A 254 11.19 -0.75 13.80
N ILE A 255 10.84 -2.03 13.92
CA ILE A 255 10.74 -2.78 15.17
C ILE A 255 11.43 -4.15 15.03
N THR A 256 11.61 -4.86 16.15
CA THR A 256 12.14 -6.23 16.13
C THR A 256 11.06 -7.23 15.70
N PRO A 257 11.45 -8.43 15.21
CA PRO A 257 10.49 -9.49 14.95
C PRO A 257 9.68 -9.90 16.18
N THR A 258 10.26 -9.84 17.39
CA THR A 258 9.58 -10.14 18.65
C THR A 258 8.59 -9.06 19.11
N ALA A 259 8.77 -7.82 18.66
CA ALA A 259 7.85 -6.71 18.95
C ALA A 259 6.75 -6.57 17.89
N TYR A 260 6.80 -7.36 16.82
CA TYR A 260 5.80 -7.33 15.77
C TYR A 260 4.49 -7.95 16.25
N ALA A 261 3.49 -7.09 16.44
CA ALA A 261 2.13 -7.46 16.82
C ALA A 261 1.15 -6.68 15.93
N PRO A 262 0.70 -7.26 14.79
CA PRO A 262 -0.19 -6.57 13.88
C PRO A 262 -1.58 -6.41 14.49
N ARG A 263 -2.33 -5.42 14.03
CA ARG A 263 -3.71 -5.13 14.46
C ARG A 263 -4.62 -6.35 14.33
N SER A 264 -4.45 -7.11 13.26
CA SER A 264 -5.11 -8.42 13.08
C SER A 264 -4.31 -9.29 12.12
N PRO A 265 -4.50 -10.63 12.13
CA PRO A 265 -3.88 -11.52 11.14
C PRO A 265 -4.26 -11.19 9.69
N ARG A 266 -5.40 -10.51 9.47
CA ARG A 266 -5.87 -10.06 8.15
C ARG A 266 -5.25 -8.73 7.72
N GLU A 267 -4.62 -8.01 8.64
CA GLU A 267 -3.99 -6.71 8.41
C GLU A 267 -2.54 -6.72 8.91
N PRO A 268 -1.69 -7.61 8.37
CA PRO A 268 -0.33 -7.82 8.87
C PRO A 268 0.60 -6.61 8.65
N ASN A 269 0.17 -5.63 7.87
CA ASN A 269 0.95 -4.44 7.56
C ASN A 269 0.61 -3.23 8.43
N HIS A 270 -0.23 -3.42 9.44
CA HIS A 270 -0.72 -2.39 10.35
C HIS A 270 -0.34 -2.84 11.76
N VAL A 271 0.69 -2.20 12.34
CA VAL A 271 1.24 -2.54 13.65
C VAL A 271 1.08 -1.38 14.62
N PRO A 272 0.15 -1.46 15.60
CA PRO A 272 -0.03 -0.43 16.61
C PRO A 272 1.27 -0.14 17.37
N LEU A 273 1.58 1.14 17.57
CA LEU A 273 2.65 1.54 18.48
C LEU A 273 2.04 1.67 19.88
N ALA A 274 2.63 1.00 20.87
CA ALA A 274 2.27 1.23 22.25
C ALA A 274 2.56 2.71 22.60
N GLY A 275 1.54 3.40 23.11
CA GLY A 275 1.64 4.77 23.61
C GLY A 275 2.30 4.88 24.97
#